data_AF-X1QZU2-F1
#
_entry.id   AF-X1QZU2-F1
#
_cell.length_a   1.000
_cell.length_b   1.000
_cell.length_c   1.000
_cell.angle_alpha   90.00
_cell.angle_beta   90.00
_cell.angle_gamma   90.00
#
_symmetry.space_group_name_H-M   'P 1'
#
loop_
_entity.id
_entity.type
_entity.pdbx_description
1 polymer ?
#
loop_
_entity_poly.entity_id
_entity_poly.type
_entity_poly.pdbx_seq_one_letter_code
_entity_poly.pdbx_strand_id
1 'polypeptide(L)'
;PVSSGNIEGMEVLSHTETPGLGNKITEEPFTEQFLGLGVDGIALSRDGGEIDAITGATISSRAVTSAVQERMFEIIEILSGEG
;
A
#
# COMPACT_ATOMS: atom_id res chain seq x y z
N PRO A 1 22.57 1.78 -9.70
CA PRO A 1 21.47 1.09 -8.99
C PRO A 1 20.29 2.04 -8.82
N VAL A 2 19.13 1.70 -9.38
CA VAL A 2 17.90 2.37 -8.98
C VAL A 2 17.81 2.22 -7.47
N SER A 3 17.89 3.32 -6.74
CA SER A 3 17.61 3.29 -5.31
C SER A 3 16.17 2.82 -5.22
N SER A 4 15.94 1.60 -4.71
CA SER A 4 14.61 1.04 -4.51
C SER A 4 13.72 2.12 -3.90
N GLY A 5 12.76 2.61 -4.68
CA GLY A 5 11.98 3.79 -4.29
C GLY A 5 11.26 3.51 -2.98
N ASN A 6 11.27 4.48 -2.07
CA ASN A 6 10.49 4.44 -0.85
C ASN A 6 9.23 5.29 -1.01
N ILE A 7 8.17 4.92 -0.31
CA ILE A 7 6.96 5.73 -0.23
C ILE A 7 7.19 6.89 0.74
N GLU A 8 7.06 8.12 0.26
CA GLU A 8 7.17 9.35 1.08
C GLU A 8 5.83 9.78 1.69
N GLY A 9 4.72 9.16 1.27
CA GLY A 9 3.39 9.43 1.77
C GLY A 9 2.31 8.75 0.94
N MET A 10 1.15 8.54 1.55
CA MET A 10 -0.01 7.92 0.92
C MET A 10 -1.29 8.65 1.30
N GLU A 11 -2.13 8.95 0.31
CA GLU A 11 -3.47 9.46 0.52
C GLU A 11 -4.45 8.72 -0.41
N VAL A 12 -5.60 8.32 0.13
CA VAL A 12 -6.67 7.72 -0.66
C VAL A 12 -7.59 8.82 -1.16
N LEU A 13 -7.50 9.13 -2.46
CA LEU A 13 -8.29 10.19 -3.09
C LEU A 13 -9.77 9.84 -3.25
N SER A 14 -10.08 8.57 -3.49
CA SER A 14 -11.44 8.07 -3.64
C SER A 14 -11.54 6.59 -3.32
N HIS A 15 -12.69 6.17 -2.82
CA HIS A 15 -13.04 4.77 -2.60
C HIS A 15 -14.56 4.60 -2.67
N THR A 16 -15.04 3.38 -2.90
CA THR A 16 -16.48 3.04 -2.92
C THR A 16 -16.78 1.92 -1.93
N GLU A 17 -16.08 1.94 -0.80
CA GLU A 17 -16.30 0.94 0.23
C GLU A 17 -17.59 1.16 1.00
N THR A 18 -18.09 0.06 1.57
CA THR A 18 -19.26 0.12 2.43
C THR A 18 -18.92 0.91 3.70
N PRO A 19 -19.80 1.83 4.16
CA PRO A 19 -19.61 2.53 5.43
C PRO A 19 -19.41 1.54 6.59
N GLY A 20 -18.41 1.79 7.44
CA GLY A 20 -18.14 0.93 8.59
C GLY A 20 -16.65 0.72 8.81
N LEU A 21 -16.16 -0.48 8.51
CA LEU A 21 -14.76 -0.85 8.78
C LEU A 21 -13.86 -0.61 7.57
N GLY A 22 -14.39 -0.77 6.35
CA GLY A 22 -13.62 -0.59 5.11
C GLY A 22 -13.09 0.82 4.94
N ASN A 23 -13.94 1.84 5.12
CA ASN A 23 -13.54 3.26 4.91
C ASN A 23 -12.33 3.71 5.74
N LYS A 24 -11.95 2.98 6.79
CA LYS A 24 -10.76 3.26 7.59
C LYS A 24 -9.45 3.14 6.80
N ILE A 25 -9.47 2.60 5.58
CA ILE A 25 -8.34 2.65 4.66
C ILE A 25 -7.89 4.08 4.32
N THR A 26 -8.75 5.09 4.57
CA THR A 26 -8.42 6.50 4.33
C THR A 26 -7.85 7.20 5.57
N GLU A 27 -7.81 6.53 6.72
CA GLU A 27 -7.38 7.12 7.99
C GLU A 27 -5.86 7.00 8.17
N GLU A 28 -5.25 8.01 8.81
CA GLU A 28 -3.81 8.07 9.10
C GLU A 28 -3.23 6.79 9.72
N PRO A 29 -3.88 6.11 10.69
CA PRO A 29 -3.34 4.87 11.27
C PRO A 29 -3.12 3.74 10.26
N PHE A 30 -3.79 3.78 9.10
CA PHE A 30 -3.55 2.84 8.01
C PHE A 30 -2.58 3.42 6.98
N THR A 31 -2.76 4.67 6.55
CA THR A 31 -1.95 5.27 5.47
C THR A 31 -0.50 5.56 5.90
N GLU A 32 -0.25 5.92 7.17
CA GLU A 32 1.09 6.19 7.69
C GLU A 32 1.97 4.93 7.71
N GLN A 33 1.38 3.73 7.72
CA GLN A 33 2.14 2.48 7.70
C GLN A 33 2.94 2.29 6.40
N PHE A 34 2.55 2.98 5.33
CA PHE A 34 3.25 2.92 4.05
C PHE A 34 4.51 3.79 4.04
N LEU A 35 4.65 4.74 4.95
CA LEU A 35 5.74 5.71 4.95
C LEU A 35 7.10 5.02 5.15
N GLY A 36 8.04 5.30 4.26
CA GLY A 36 9.39 4.75 4.27
C GLY A 36 9.49 3.30 3.78
N LEU A 37 8.37 2.64 3.43
CA LEU A 37 8.41 1.28 2.91
C LEU A 37 8.93 1.26 1.47
N GLY A 38 9.83 0.31 1.20
CA GLY A 38 10.17 -0.12 -0.14
C GLY A 38 9.24 -1.23 -0.64
N VAL A 39 9.34 -1.60 -1.92
CA VAL A 39 8.41 -2.55 -2.58
C VAL A 39 8.24 -3.89 -1.84
N ASP A 40 9.30 -4.39 -1.22
CA ASP A 40 9.30 -5.65 -0.47
C ASP A 40 8.46 -5.58 0.82
N GLY A 41 8.30 -4.39 1.41
CA GLY A 41 7.52 -4.18 2.64
C GLY A 41 6.02 -4.00 2.39
N ILE A 42 5.61 -3.74 1.15
CA ILE A 42 4.22 -3.41 0.78
C ILE A 42 3.37 -4.68 0.64
N ALA A 43 3.14 -5.37 1.75
CA ALA A 43 2.17 -6.45 1.87
C ALA A 43 1.60 -6.42 3.29
N LEU A 44 0.47 -7.11 3.51
CA LEU A 44 -0.02 -7.23 4.87
C LEU A 44 0.95 -8.05 5.71
N SER A 45 1.06 -7.79 7.02
CA SER A 45 1.88 -8.57 7.97
C SER A 45 1.59 -10.06 7.91
N ARG A 46 0.33 -10.43 7.61
CA ARG A 46 -0.11 -11.84 7.45
C ARG A 46 0.33 -12.48 6.12
N ASP A 47 0.71 -11.65 5.15
CA ASP A 47 1.17 -12.04 3.82
C ASP A 47 2.69 -11.84 3.64
N GLY A 48 3.40 -11.47 4.71
CA GLY A 48 4.86 -11.33 4.74
C GLY A 48 5.40 -9.91 4.55
N GLY A 49 4.54 -8.88 4.52
CA GLY A 49 4.97 -7.48 4.52
C GLY A 49 4.90 -6.81 5.89
N GLU A 50 4.82 -5.49 5.89
CA GLU A 50 4.93 -4.65 7.09
C GLU A 50 3.61 -3.93 7.47
N ILE A 51 2.53 -4.14 6.70
CA ILE A 51 1.26 -3.41 6.89
C ILE A 51 0.27 -4.23 7.70
N ASP A 52 -0.16 -3.69 8.84
CA ASP A 52 -1.23 -4.27 9.63
C ASP A 52 -2.60 -4.01 9.01
N ALA A 53 -3.36 -5.10 8.86
CA ALA A 53 -4.73 -5.03 8.36
C ALA A 53 -5.65 -4.35 9.39
N ILE A 54 -6.62 -3.59 8.87
CA ILE A 54 -7.69 -3.02 9.68
C ILE A 54 -8.57 -4.17 10.20
N THR A 55 -8.78 -4.20 11.52
CA THR A 55 -9.58 -5.24 12.16
C THR A 55 -11.00 -5.25 11.58
N GLY A 56 -11.40 -6.39 11.02
CA GLY A 56 -12.71 -6.58 10.38
C GLY A 56 -12.85 -5.94 9.00
N ALA A 57 -11.76 -5.47 8.39
CA ALA A 57 -11.69 -4.98 7.01
C ALA A 57 -10.47 -5.53 6.25
N THR A 58 -10.14 -6.80 6.46
CA THR A 58 -8.96 -7.44 5.84
C THR A 58 -8.99 -7.44 4.31
N ILE A 59 -10.18 -7.59 3.71
CA ILE A 59 -10.34 -7.56 2.25
C ILE A 59 -9.99 -6.17 1.70
N SER A 60 -10.50 -5.12 2.35
CA SER A 60 -10.23 -3.72 2.05
C SER A 60 -8.75 -3.38 2.20
N SER A 61 -8.14 -3.75 3.34
CA SER A 61 -6.72 -3.55 3.57
C SER A 61 -5.87 -4.24 2.51
N ARG A 62 -6.19 -5.50 2.18
CA ARG A 62 -5.46 -6.24 1.14
C ARG A 62 -5.61 -5.56 -0.22
N ALA A 63 -6.80 -5.12 -0.60
CA ALA A 63 -7.05 -4.48 -1.88
C ALA A 63 -6.20 -3.22 -2.07
N VAL A 64 -6.13 -2.38 -1.02
CA VAL A 64 -5.31 -1.16 -1.06
C VAL A 64 -3.82 -1.50 -1.10
N THR A 65 -3.35 -2.40 -0.22
CA THR A 65 -1.94 -2.78 -0.18
C THR A 65 -1.47 -3.41 -1.49
N SER A 66 -2.27 -4.29 -2.11
CA SER A 66 -1.95 -4.87 -3.41
C SER A 66 -1.89 -3.82 -4.51
N ALA A 67 -2.86 -2.90 -4.57
CA ALA A 67 -2.85 -1.83 -5.56
C ALA A 67 -1.60 -0.94 -5.46
N VAL A 68 -1.16 -0.61 -4.24
CA VAL A 68 0.07 0.16 -4.01
C VAL A 68 1.31 -0.63 -4.44
N GLN A 69 1.38 -1.92 -4.10
CA GLN A 69 2.51 -2.78 -4.47
C GLN A 69 2.65 -2.94 -5.98
N GLU A 70 1.54 -3.26 -6.67
CA GLU A 70 1.51 -3.38 -8.14
C GLU A 70 2.01 -2.10 -8.80
N ARG A 71 1.50 -0.94 -8.35
CA ARG A 71 1.92 0.35 -8.90
C ARG A 71 3.40 0.65 -8.65
N MET A 72 3.93 0.27 -7.49
CA MET A 72 5.35 0.44 -7.17
C MET A 72 6.25 -0.43 -8.06
N PHE A 73 5.86 -1.67 -8.34
CA PHE A 73 6.58 -2.51 -9.32
C PHE A 73 6.64 -1.84 -10.70
N GLU A 74 5.50 -1.35 -11.22
CA GLU A 74 5.47 -0.66 -12.50
C GLU A 74 6.37 0.59 -12.53
N ILE A 75 6.39 1.38 -11.45
CA ILE A 75 7.26 2.56 -11.34
C ILE A 75 8.73 2.15 -11.36
N ILE A 76 9.10 1.10 -10.63
CA ILE A 76 10.48 0.60 -10.59
C ILE A 76 10.92 0.10 -11.96
N GLU A 77 10.07 -0.63 -12.69
CA GLU A 77 10.35 -1.07 -14.06
C GLU A 77 10.59 0.13 -15.00
N ILE A 78 9.70 1.13 -14.95
CA ILE A 78 9.83 2.36 -15.74
C ILE A 78 11.15 3.08 -15.44
N LEU A 79 11.51 3.19 -14.15
CA LEU A 79 12.74 3.87 -13.73
C LEU A 79 14.01 3.06 -14.04
N SER A 80 13.91 1.74 -14.13
CA SER A 80 15.03 0.85 -14.43
C SER A 80 15.39 0.82 -15.92
N GLY A 81 14.55 1.40 -16.79
CA GLY A 81 14.81 1.53 -18.22
C GLY A 81 14.64 0.23 -19.01
N GLU A 82 13.99 -0.77 -18.41
CA GLU A 82 13.57 -2.00 -19.09
C GLU A 82 12.15 -1.78 -19.65
N GLY A 83 12.04 -0.91 -20.66
CA GLY A 83 10.80 -0.62 -21.39
C GLY A 83 10.96 -0.79 -22.89
#